data_AF-A0A4Q5YI89-F1
#
_entry.id   AF-A0A4Q5YI89-F1
#
_cell.length_a   1.000
_cell.length_b   1.000
_cell.length_c   1.000
_cell.angle_alpha   90.00
_cell.angle_beta   90.00
_cell.angle_gamma   90.00
#
_symmetry.space_group_name_H-M   'P 1'
#
loop_
_entity.id
_entity.type
_entity.pdbx_description
1 polymer ?
#
loop_
_entity_poly.entity_id
_entity_poly.type
_entity_poly.pdbx_seq_one_letter_code
_entity_poly.pdbx_strand_id
1 'polypeptide(L)'
;MKNWLFILLLFPFAAFAQDTCGLKKTKDPFTNQNKLSTGFKDFGSSAGPISITADATPTEIDFFIWIKNGSKCFDLESTAQMVWEGERSKATFKNAGSMNCEGAFHFNFKNTPTPNSWLRKMIAKKIATIKLIGNNSVETTITLTEEQKTMFQRMATCIVNEGKELIKK
;
A
#
# COMPACT_ATOMS: atom_id res chain seq x y z
N MET A 1 -35.33 -5.30 40.26
CA MET A 1 -34.28 -4.61 39.47
C MET A 1 -32.91 -5.20 39.83
N LYS A 2 -32.57 -6.41 39.36
CA LYS A 2 -31.36 -7.15 39.83
C LYS A 2 -30.55 -7.82 38.71
N ASN A 3 -30.98 -7.68 37.45
CA ASN A 3 -30.34 -8.35 36.31
C ASN A 3 -29.70 -7.38 35.30
N TRP A 4 -29.67 -6.06 35.59
CA TRP A 4 -29.13 -5.07 34.64
C TRP A 4 -27.60 -4.96 34.64
N LEU A 5 -26.94 -5.41 35.71
CA LEU A 5 -25.48 -5.39 35.85
C LEU A 5 -24.75 -6.39 34.93
N PHE A 6 -25.43 -7.43 34.44
CA PHE A 6 -24.82 -8.41 33.54
C PHE A 6 -24.69 -7.92 32.09
N ILE A 7 -25.45 -6.90 31.67
CA ILE A 7 -25.40 -6.39 30.29
C ILE A 7 -24.17 -5.48 30.08
N LEU A 8 -23.65 -4.84 31.13
CA LEU A 8 -22.48 -3.96 31.06
C LEU A 8 -21.13 -4.71 30.98
N LEU A 9 -21.09 -5.99 31.36
CA LEU A 9 -19.87 -6.82 31.34
C LEU A 9 -19.61 -7.50 29.98
N LEU A 10 -20.57 -7.45 29.05
CA LEU A 10 -20.43 -8.02 27.70
C LEU A 10 -19.99 -7.00 26.64
N PHE A 11 -19.87 -5.72 27.01
CA PHE A 11 -19.51 -4.65 26.07
C PHE A 11 -18.03 -4.58 25.62
N PRO A 12 -17.00 -5.13 26.31
CA PRO A 12 -15.62 -4.96 25.85
C PRO A 12 -15.22 -5.95 24.74
N PHE A 13 -16.06 -6.94 24.40
CA PHE A 13 -15.72 -7.95 23.39
C PHE A 13 -16.06 -7.56 21.94
N ALA A 14 -16.87 -6.51 21.73
CA ALA A 14 -17.22 -6.07 20.37
C ALA A 14 -16.19 -5.10 19.75
N ALA A 15 -15.21 -4.60 20.52
CA ALA A 15 -14.21 -3.64 20.03
C ALA A 15 -13.13 -4.27 19.14
N PHE A 16 -13.01 -5.60 19.08
CA PHE A 16 -11.99 -6.30 18.29
C PHE A 16 -12.46 -6.74 16.89
N ALA A 17 -13.67 -6.35 16.45
CA ALA A 17 -14.27 -6.82 15.20
C ALA A 17 -14.23 -5.80 14.03
N GLN A 18 -13.44 -4.73 14.11
CA GLN A 18 -13.42 -3.68 13.07
C GLN A 18 -12.22 -3.71 12.10
N ASP A 19 -11.50 -4.83 11.98
CA ASP A 19 -10.51 -5.00 10.91
C ASP A 19 -11.12 -5.77 9.73
N THR A 20 -12.13 -5.17 9.08
CA THR A 20 -12.46 -5.59 7.72
C THR A 20 -11.54 -4.81 6.78
N CYS A 21 -10.49 -5.47 6.30
CA CYS A 21 -9.56 -4.93 5.30
C CYS A 21 -10.24 -4.30 4.06
N GLY A 22 -11.54 -4.52 3.87
CA GLY A 22 -12.37 -3.79 2.91
C GLY A 22 -11.90 -3.97 1.47
N LEU A 23 -11.20 -5.07 1.19
CA LEU A 23 -10.59 -5.33 -0.11
C LEU A 23 -11.67 -5.55 -1.16
N LYS A 24 -11.52 -4.87 -2.29
CA LYS A 24 -12.37 -5.02 -3.46
C LYS A 24 -11.92 -6.26 -4.23
N LYS A 25 -12.81 -7.24 -4.36
CA LYS A 25 -12.60 -8.42 -5.21
C LYS A 25 -13.07 -8.09 -6.62
N THR A 26 -12.17 -8.20 -7.59
CA THR A 26 -12.44 -7.92 -9.00
C THR A 26 -11.80 -9.01 -9.87
N LYS A 27 -12.08 -8.99 -11.17
CA LYS A 27 -11.27 -9.72 -12.15
C LYS A 27 -10.38 -8.74 -12.87
N ASP A 28 -9.12 -9.12 -13.05
CA ASP A 28 -8.20 -8.37 -13.87
C ASP A 28 -8.69 -8.35 -15.33
N PRO A 29 -8.83 -7.18 -15.97
CA PRO A 29 -9.48 -7.07 -17.27
C PRO A 29 -8.67 -7.69 -18.43
N PHE A 30 -7.36 -7.87 -18.25
CA PHE A 30 -6.47 -8.39 -19.30
C PHE A 30 -6.25 -9.90 -19.15
N THR A 31 -6.10 -10.37 -17.92
CA THR A 31 -5.76 -11.77 -17.62
C THR A 31 -6.96 -12.60 -17.14
N ASN A 32 -8.09 -11.96 -16.83
CA ASN A 32 -9.27 -12.58 -16.22
C ASN A 32 -9.00 -13.28 -14.87
N GLN A 33 -7.86 -13.00 -14.24
CA GLN A 33 -7.51 -13.57 -12.94
C GLN A 33 -8.22 -12.85 -11.81
N ASN A 34 -8.46 -13.55 -10.68
CA ASN A 34 -8.98 -12.92 -9.48
C ASN A 34 -7.98 -11.88 -8.98
N LYS A 35 -8.46 -10.68 -8.68
CA LYS A 35 -7.67 -9.57 -8.17
C LYS A 35 -8.28 -9.02 -6.89
N LEU A 36 -7.45 -8.81 -5.87
CA LEU A 36 -7.80 -8.03 -4.69
C LEU A 36 -7.22 -6.63 -4.83
N SER A 37 -7.95 -5.61 -4.38
CA SER A 37 -7.49 -4.23 -4.39
C SER A 37 -7.90 -3.52 -3.10
N THR A 38 -7.01 -2.71 -2.55
CA THR A 38 -7.34 -1.83 -1.42
C THR A 38 -8.20 -0.63 -1.86
N GLY A 39 -8.28 -0.40 -3.17
CA GLY A 39 -8.75 0.84 -3.77
C GLY A 39 -7.80 2.00 -3.49
N PHE A 40 -7.97 3.07 -4.26
CA PHE A 40 -7.24 4.32 -4.04
C PHE A 40 -7.56 4.91 -2.68
N LYS A 41 -6.52 5.17 -1.91
CA LYS A 41 -6.55 5.97 -0.68
C LYS A 41 -5.79 7.25 -0.93
N ASP A 42 -6.37 8.37 -0.55
CA ASP A 42 -5.72 9.66 -0.69
C ASP A 42 -4.75 9.89 0.48
N PHE A 43 -3.52 10.25 0.12
CA PHE A 43 -2.44 10.67 0.98
C PHE A 43 -2.19 12.14 0.69
N GLY A 44 -2.56 13.01 1.62
CA GLY A 44 -2.16 14.41 1.57
C GLY A 44 -0.67 14.52 1.83
N SER A 45 0.07 15.18 0.94
CA SER A 45 1.49 15.45 1.14
C SER A 45 1.81 16.90 0.76
N SER A 46 2.96 17.40 1.23
CA SER A 46 3.53 18.67 0.78
C SER A 46 3.84 18.70 -0.72
N ALA A 47 3.86 17.55 -1.39
CA ALA A 47 4.14 17.38 -2.82
C ALA A 47 2.88 17.43 -3.72
N GLY A 48 1.69 17.61 -3.13
CA GLY A 48 0.40 17.61 -3.82
C GLY A 48 -0.52 16.46 -3.37
N PRO A 49 -1.74 16.38 -3.96
CA PRO A 49 -2.66 15.28 -3.70
C PRO A 49 -2.10 13.98 -4.27
N ILE A 50 -1.87 12.99 -3.42
CA ILE A 50 -1.33 11.68 -3.82
C ILE A 50 -2.39 10.64 -3.53
N SER A 51 -2.52 9.65 -4.41
CA SER A 51 -3.39 8.51 -4.18
C SER A 51 -2.57 7.23 -4.33
N ILE A 52 -2.70 6.31 -3.37
CA ILE A 52 -2.00 5.03 -3.41
C ILE A 52 -3.04 3.91 -3.36
N THR A 53 -2.82 2.86 -4.16
CA THR A 53 -3.53 1.58 -4.06
C THR A 53 -2.54 0.44 -4.02
N ALA A 54 -2.93 -0.67 -3.38
CA ALA A 54 -2.21 -1.92 -3.48
C ALA A 54 -3.16 -2.99 -4.01
N ASP A 55 -2.72 -3.66 -5.07
CA ASP A 55 -3.45 -4.69 -5.78
C ASP A 55 -2.70 -6.02 -5.68
N ALA A 56 -3.41 -7.13 -5.56
CA ALA A 56 -2.83 -8.47 -5.56
C ALA A 56 -3.52 -9.35 -6.61
N THR A 57 -2.71 -10.07 -7.36
CA THR A 57 -3.08 -11.16 -8.28
C THR A 57 -2.44 -12.46 -7.78
N PRO A 58 -2.72 -13.63 -8.38
CA PRO A 58 -2.05 -14.88 -8.01
C PRO A 58 -0.51 -14.84 -8.08
N THR A 59 0.05 -13.97 -8.92
CA THR A 59 1.50 -13.91 -9.19
C THR A 59 2.18 -12.68 -8.63
N GLU A 60 1.46 -11.57 -8.42
CA GLU A 60 2.05 -10.28 -8.10
C GLU A 60 1.26 -9.50 -7.04
N ILE A 61 1.97 -8.69 -6.27
CA ILE A 61 1.43 -7.62 -5.44
C ILE A 61 2.00 -6.32 -5.99
N ASP A 62 1.14 -5.46 -6.53
CA ASP A 62 1.50 -4.17 -7.11
C ASP A 62 1.09 -3.03 -6.20
N PHE A 63 2.00 -2.10 -5.95
CA PHE A 63 1.72 -0.84 -5.28
C PHE A 63 1.78 0.27 -6.32
N PHE A 64 0.64 0.93 -6.51
CA PHE A 64 0.49 2.01 -7.45
C PHE A 64 0.36 3.34 -6.72
N ILE A 65 1.28 4.26 -7.01
CA ILE A 65 1.29 5.63 -6.50
C ILE A 65 0.92 6.56 -7.66
N TRP A 66 -0.09 7.38 -7.44
CA TRP A 66 -0.50 8.42 -8.38
C TRP A 66 -0.37 9.79 -7.74
N ILE A 67 0.49 10.64 -8.31
CA ILE A 67 0.58 12.05 -7.94
C ILE A 67 -0.38 12.84 -8.83
N LYS A 68 -1.44 13.39 -8.24
CA LYS A 68 -2.38 14.26 -8.95
C LYS A 68 -1.75 15.66 -9.05
N ASN A 69 -1.85 16.26 -10.23
CA ASN A 69 -1.39 17.61 -10.56
C ASN A 69 0.14 17.80 -10.52
N GLY A 70 0.75 17.70 -11.71
CA GLY A 70 2.14 18.01 -11.96
C GLY A 70 2.64 17.16 -13.13
N SER A 71 3.35 17.77 -14.07
CA SER A 71 4.02 17.04 -15.16
C SER A 71 5.19 16.23 -14.58
N LYS A 72 4.87 15.11 -13.94
CA LYS A 72 5.83 14.17 -13.36
C LYS A 72 5.93 12.98 -14.29
N CYS A 73 7.06 12.88 -14.98
CA CYS A 73 7.35 11.77 -15.86
C CYS A 73 8.12 10.69 -15.12
N PHE A 74 7.61 9.47 -15.20
CA PHE A 74 8.25 8.27 -14.67
C PHE A 74 8.47 7.29 -15.82
N ASP A 75 9.69 6.80 -15.93
CA ASP A 75 10.13 5.76 -16.86
C ASP A 75 10.66 4.55 -16.07
N LEU A 76 11.28 3.58 -16.74
CA LEU A 76 11.81 2.36 -16.10
C LEU A 76 13.04 2.60 -15.21
N GLU A 77 13.73 3.74 -15.38
CA GLU A 77 14.89 4.13 -14.56
C GLU A 77 14.49 5.00 -13.36
N SER A 78 13.25 5.44 -13.32
CA SER A 78 12.68 6.16 -12.19
C SER A 78 12.61 5.25 -10.96
N THR A 79 12.85 5.81 -9.77
CA THR A 79 12.91 5.05 -8.52
C THR A 79 12.10 5.65 -7.39
N ALA A 80 11.63 4.78 -6.48
CA ALA A 80 11.03 5.13 -5.21
C ALA A 80 11.97 4.71 -4.07
N GLN A 81 12.46 5.67 -3.30
CA GLN A 81 13.21 5.41 -2.07
C GLN A 81 12.27 5.48 -0.88
N MET A 82 12.15 4.37 -0.13
CA MET A 82 11.32 4.30 1.06
C MET A 82 12.18 4.22 2.32
N VAL A 83 11.81 5.03 3.31
CA VAL A 83 12.45 5.07 4.63
C VAL A 83 11.40 4.77 5.69
N TRP A 84 11.74 3.91 6.64
CA TRP A 84 10.85 3.52 7.74
C TRP A 84 11.20 4.26 9.02
N GLU A 85 10.23 4.39 9.92
CA GLU A 85 10.44 5.03 11.21
C GLU A 85 11.45 4.26 12.07
N GLY A 86 12.39 5.00 12.67
CA GLY A 86 13.43 4.45 13.54
C GLY A 86 14.48 3.60 12.82
N GLU A 87 14.48 3.55 11.49
CA GLU A 87 15.37 2.72 10.69
C GLU A 87 16.37 3.57 9.90
N ARG A 88 17.64 3.15 9.89
CA ARG A 88 18.66 3.72 8.99
C ARG A 88 18.61 3.09 7.58
N SER A 89 17.97 1.93 7.46
CA SER A 89 17.91 1.18 6.21
C SER A 89 16.82 1.73 5.29
N LYS A 90 17.21 2.06 4.05
CA LYS A 90 16.32 2.49 2.96
C LYS A 90 16.13 1.37 1.95
N ALA A 91 14.97 1.30 1.33
CA ALA A 91 14.73 0.48 0.15
C ALA A 91 14.64 1.35 -1.08
N THR A 92 15.02 0.81 -2.23
CA THR A 92 14.88 1.47 -3.52
C THR A 92 14.15 0.52 -4.46
N PHE A 93 13.03 0.99 -5.00
CA PHE A 93 12.20 0.24 -5.94
C PHE A 93 12.25 0.95 -7.29
N LYS A 94 12.47 0.19 -8.37
CA LYS A 94 12.34 0.70 -9.73
C LYS A 94 10.88 0.76 -10.14
N ASN A 95 10.54 1.69 -11.02
CA ASN A 95 9.22 1.73 -11.63
C ASN A 95 8.99 0.46 -12.46
N ALA A 96 7.87 -0.21 -12.21
CA ALA A 96 7.43 -1.37 -12.98
C ALA A 96 6.45 -1.00 -14.12
N GLY A 97 5.98 0.25 -14.15
CA GLY A 97 5.05 0.75 -15.17
C GLY A 97 5.74 1.20 -16.45
N SER A 98 4.95 1.34 -17.53
CA SER A 98 5.41 1.98 -18.75
C SER A 98 5.70 3.47 -18.51
N MET A 99 6.51 4.05 -19.40
CA MET A 99 6.77 5.49 -19.37
C MET A 99 5.45 6.27 -19.43
N ASN A 100 5.24 7.15 -18.46
CA ASN A 100 4.08 8.03 -18.40
C ASN A 100 4.48 9.40 -17.84
N CYS A 101 3.71 10.43 -18.18
CA CYS A 101 3.88 11.80 -17.67
C CYS A 101 2.67 12.28 -16.86
N GLU A 102 1.86 11.33 -16.39
CA GLU A 102 0.63 11.57 -15.63
C GLU A 102 0.83 11.37 -14.12
N GLY A 103 2.07 11.16 -13.68
CA GLY A 103 2.42 10.98 -12.28
C GLY A 103 2.15 9.58 -11.74
N ALA A 104 2.08 8.56 -12.60
CA ALA A 104 1.87 7.16 -12.24
C ALA A 104 3.20 6.44 -11.99
N PHE A 105 3.35 5.83 -10.81
CA PHE A 105 4.53 5.05 -10.44
C PHE A 105 4.10 3.72 -9.85
N HIS A 106 4.67 2.62 -10.34
CA HIS A 106 4.38 1.27 -9.86
C HIS A 106 5.63 0.65 -9.27
N PHE A 107 5.47 -0.14 -8.23
CA PHE A 107 6.48 -1.13 -7.88
C PHE A 107 5.77 -2.40 -7.42
N ASN A 108 6.26 -3.53 -7.92
CA ASN A 108 5.62 -4.82 -7.70
C ASN A 108 6.54 -5.79 -6.96
N PHE A 109 5.91 -6.80 -6.38
CA PHE A 109 6.55 -7.92 -5.71
C PHE A 109 5.90 -9.20 -6.20
N LYS A 110 6.67 -10.29 -6.25
CA LYS A 110 6.08 -11.62 -6.48
C LYS A 110 5.17 -11.98 -5.31
N ASN A 111 3.93 -12.37 -5.62
CA ASN A 111 3.01 -12.91 -4.65
C ASN A 111 3.44 -14.34 -4.31
N THR A 112 3.83 -14.56 -3.06
CA THR A 112 4.37 -15.84 -2.60
C THR A 112 3.84 -16.13 -1.19
N PRO A 113 3.72 -17.41 -0.78
CA PRO A 113 3.19 -17.73 0.55
C PRO A 113 4.01 -17.09 1.68
N THR A 114 5.31 -16.95 1.42
CA THR A 114 6.28 -16.33 2.30
C THR A 114 6.70 -14.97 1.72
N PRO A 115 6.19 -13.84 2.25
CA PRO A 115 6.46 -12.53 1.68
C PRO A 115 7.96 -12.21 1.75
N ASN A 116 8.47 -11.48 0.76
CA ASN A 116 9.86 -11.05 0.72
C ASN A 116 10.18 -10.09 1.89
N SER A 117 11.47 -9.81 2.10
CA SER A 117 11.94 -8.96 3.20
C SER A 117 11.31 -7.57 3.21
N TRP A 118 11.12 -6.96 2.04
CA TRP A 118 10.55 -5.61 1.93
C TRP A 118 9.04 -5.58 2.22
N LEU A 119 8.26 -6.53 1.72
CA LEU A 119 6.85 -6.69 2.08
C LEU A 119 6.70 -6.95 3.58
N ARG A 120 7.52 -7.83 4.16
CA ARG A 120 7.56 -8.06 5.61
C ARG A 120 7.85 -6.76 6.38
N LYS A 121 8.73 -5.91 5.86
CA LYS A 121 9.04 -4.62 6.46
C LYS A 121 7.87 -3.64 6.34
N MET A 122 7.19 -3.59 5.19
CA MET A 122 6.00 -2.75 4.97
C MET A 122 4.84 -3.08 5.90
N ILE A 123 4.66 -4.37 6.25
CA ILE A 123 3.62 -4.77 7.20
C ILE A 123 4.05 -4.57 8.66
N ALA A 124 5.34 -4.67 8.97
CA ALA A 124 5.85 -4.59 10.34
C ALA A 124 6.18 -3.16 10.83
N LYS A 125 6.49 -2.24 9.92
CA LYS A 125 6.97 -0.90 10.26
C LYS A 125 6.23 0.18 9.47
N LYS A 126 5.99 1.31 10.12
CA LYS A 126 5.47 2.52 9.49
C LYS A 126 6.51 3.14 8.57
N ILE A 127 6.06 3.62 7.40
CA ILE A 127 6.89 4.37 6.46
C ILE A 127 6.97 5.82 6.93
N ALA A 128 8.18 6.37 7.05
CA ALA A 128 8.38 7.77 7.37
C ALA A 128 8.26 8.65 6.12
N THR A 129 8.98 8.29 5.05
CA THR A 129 9.03 9.06 3.80
C THR A 129 9.08 8.15 2.57
N ILE A 130 8.50 8.63 1.49
CA ILE A 130 8.64 8.05 0.15
C ILE A 130 9.22 9.14 -0.76
N LYS A 131 10.40 8.92 -1.29
CA LYS A 131 11.05 9.85 -2.22
C LYS A 131 11.02 9.26 -3.63
N LEU A 132 10.27 9.89 -4.52
CA LEU A 132 10.21 9.53 -5.93
C LEU A 132 11.26 10.32 -6.71
N ILE A 133 11.98 9.65 -7.60
CA ILE A 133 13.00 10.23 -8.48
C ILE A 133 12.58 9.89 -9.92
N GLY A 134 12.18 10.92 -10.67
CA GLY A 134 11.75 10.79 -12.07
C GLY A 134 12.90 10.80 -13.08
N ASN A 135 12.55 10.68 -14.36
CA ASN A 135 13.48 10.59 -15.50
C ASN A 135 14.51 11.72 -15.58
N ASN A 136 14.12 12.95 -15.21
CA ASN A 136 15.00 14.13 -15.23
C ASN A 136 15.72 14.37 -13.89
N SER A 137 15.86 13.34 -13.06
CA SER A 137 16.35 13.45 -11.67
C SER A 137 15.50 14.39 -10.80
N VAL A 138 14.26 14.67 -11.20
CA VAL A 138 13.34 15.48 -10.41
C VAL A 138 12.88 14.67 -9.21
N GLU A 139 13.21 15.18 -8.03
CA GLU A 139 12.88 14.53 -6.76
C GLU A 139 11.55 15.04 -6.23
N THR A 140 10.72 14.13 -5.73
CA THR A 140 9.43 14.44 -5.10
C THR A 140 9.34 13.66 -3.80
N THR A 141 9.46 14.37 -2.67
CA THR A 141 9.42 13.77 -1.34
C THR A 141 8.00 13.83 -0.79
N ILE A 142 7.47 12.65 -0.46
CA ILE A 142 6.18 12.43 0.16
C ILE A 142 6.43 12.19 1.65
N THR A 143 6.02 13.16 2.47
CA THR A 143 6.01 13.02 3.92
C THR A 143 4.59 12.67 4.37
N LEU A 144 4.44 11.57 5.10
CA LEU A 144 3.15 11.07 5.55
C LEU A 144 2.81 11.58 6.95
N THR A 145 1.54 11.90 7.22
CA THR A 145 1.05 12.14 8.60
C THR A 145 0.94 10.82 9.37
N GLU A 146 0.87 10.85 10.70
CA GLU A 146 0.76 9.63 11.51
C GLU A 146 -0.43 8.74 11.13
N GLU A 147 -1.58 9.35 10.80
CA GLU A 147 -2.76 8.63 10.34
C GLU A 147 -2.48 7.93 9.00
N GLN A 148 -1.80 8.63 8.09
CA GLN A 148 -1.43 8.10 6.78
C GLN A 148 -0.38 6.99 6.87
N LYS A 149 0.61 7.12 7.74
CA LYS A 149 1.58 6.04 7.99
C LYS A 149 0.89 4.76 8.43
N THR A 150 -0.06 4.90 9.35
CA THR A 150 -0.89 3.79 9.85
C THR A 150 -1.78 3.24 8.74
N MET A 151 -2.36 4.10 7.92
CA MET A 151 -3.18 3.71 6.77
C MET A 151 -2.37 2.90 5.74
N PHE A 152 -1.17 3.36 5.38
CA PHE A 152 -0.28 2.65 4.46
C PHE A 152 0.10 1.28 5.02
N GLN A 153 0.51 1.22 6.29
CA GLN A 153 0.88 -0.04 6.92
C GLN A 153 -0.30 -1.02 6.92
N ARG A 154 -1.50 -0.55 7.29
CA ARG A 154 -2.72 -1.38 7.25
C ARG A 154 -3.02 -1.88 5.84
N MET A 155 -2.92 -1.00 4.84
CA MET A 155 -3.10 -1.34 3.43
C MET A 155 -2.14 -2.47 3.00
N ALA A 156 -0.86 -2.33 3.34
CA ALA A 156 0.16 -3.34 3.07
C ALA A 156 -0.13 -4.66 3.82
N THR A 157 -0.50 -4.61 5.09
CA THR A 157 -0.83 -5.79 5.90
C THR A 157 -2.01 -6.55 5.29
N CYS A 158 -3.07 -5.84 4.94
CA CYS A 158 -4.26 -6.41 4.33
C CYS A 158 -3.95 -7.11 3.01
N ILE A 159 -3.27 -6.41 2.08
CA ILE A 159 -3.02 -6.96 0.75
C ILE A 159 -2.05 -8.14 0.79
N VAL A 160 -1.06 -8.13 1.70
CA VAL A 160 -0.08 -9.22 1.85
C VAL A 160 -0.69 -10.44 2.53
N ASN A 161 -1.59 -10.27 3.49
CA ASN A 161 -2.22 -11.40 4.17
C ASN A 161 -3.30 -12.05 3.30
N GLU A 162 -4.23 -11.26 2.78
CA GLU A 162 -5.35 -11.76 1.98
C GLU A 162 -4.92 -12.13 0.56
N GLY A 163 -3.90 -11.47 0.01
CA GLY A 163 -3.37 -11.75 -1.34
C GLY A 163 -2.81 -13.16 -1.47
N LYS A 164 -2.34 -13.77 -0.38
CA LYS A 164 -1.83 -15.16 -0.40
C LYS A 164 -2.89 -16.18 -0.75
N GLU A 165 -4.15 -15.89 -0.43
CA GLU A 165 -5.28 -16.77 -0.75
C GLU A 165 -5.56 -16.83 -2.26
N LEU A 166 -4.98 -15.92 -3.05
CA LEU A 166 -5.06 -15.95 -4.51
C LEU A 166 -4.02 -16.87 -5.17
N ILE A 167 -2.99 -17.30 -4.43
CA ILE A 167 -1.91 -18.11 -4.98
C ILE A 167 -2.50 -19.47 -5.35
N LYS A 168 -2.53 -19.77 -6.65
CA LYS A 168 -2.93 -21.10 -7.13
C LYS A 168 -1.87 -22.10 -6.69
N LYS A 169 -2.30 -23.15 -5.99
CA LYS A 169 -1.45 -24.31 -5.68
C LYS A 169 -1.14 -25.08 -6.96
#